data_AF-A0A9P8J9W7-F1
#
_entry.id   AF-A0A9P8J9W7-F1
#
_cell.length_a   1.000
_cell.length_b   1.000
_cell.length_c   1.000
_cell.angle_alpha   90.00
_cell.angle_beta   90.00
_cell.angle_gamma   90.00
#
_symmetry.space_group_name_H-M   'P 1'
#
loop_
_entity.id
_entity.type
_entity.pdbx_description
1 polymer ?
#
loop_
_entity_poly.entity_id
_entity_poly.type
_entity_poly.pdbx_seq_one_letter_code
_entity_poly.pdbx_strand_id
1 'polypeptide(L)'
;MSLTPAHGGDKTSAAGDSNGNGDASTRQRVGSLAAVNAHSLSQKAATGKPAAAGASSQQLPMHPRRSSGAAPDLDPYSASHIYYGASHNKRNVAKARTYSAVDPGARANIAQQMENATQRRLSHDEQGDQPRRYLINVADTLEALLHREDSDNNQQITVEDVGPKTIQLGTAGSGGYRTFDIRGTYMLSNLLQELTLAKEHGRKQIVLDEARLSENPVSRLCRLVKHFFWPNLTRRIDGSNIAQVGKDAKDWTDNPRPRIYVPRGAPEQHQYYSRVAREHPDMNLDVVWLAQHPDNEEYVRDLNEAPGL
;
A
#
# COMPACT_ATOMS: atom_id res chain seq x y z
N MET A 1 5.26 -19.10 82.73
CA MET A 1 5.94 -17.82 82.49
C MET A 1 5.32 -17.26 81.20
N SER A 2 4.33 -16.35 81.25
CA SER A 2 4.42 -14.90 81.57
C SER A 2 5.21 -14.13 80.49
N LEU A 3 4.70 -13.14 79.74
CA LEU A 3 3.44 -12.36 79.83
C LEU A 3 2.92 -11.89 78.44
N THR A 4 1.62 -11.56 78.36
CA THR A 4 1.04 -10.53 77.47
C THR A 4 0.89 -9.20 78.23
N PRO A 5 0.95 -8.02 77.59
CA PRO A 5 -0.28 -7.29 77.17
C PRO A 5 -0.15 -6.68 75.74
N ALA A 6 -1.18 -6.37 74.93
CA ALA A 6 -2.56 -5.86 75.10
C ALA A 6 -2.70 -4.32 75.02
N HIS A 7 -3.26 -3.83 73.90
CA HIS A 7 -4.13 -2.65 73.62
C HIS A 7 -4.28 -2.60 72.08
N GLY A 8 -5.40 -2.32 71.41
CA GLY A 8 -6.62 -1.55 71.72
C GLY A 8 -6.79 -0.49 70.60
N GLY A 9 -7.95 -0.12 70.08
CA GLY A 9 -9.33 -0.55 70.33
C GLY A 9 -10.29 0.07 69.30
N ASP A 10 -11.49 -0.49 69.26
CA ASP A 10 -12.65 -0.22 68.39
C ASP A 10 -13.07 1.27 68.17
N LYS A 11 -13.73 1.54 67.03
CA LYS A 11 -14.74 2.62 66.92
C LYS A 11 -15.65 2.48 65.69
N THR A 12 -16.95 2.33 65.94
CA THR A 12 -18.03 2.20 64.96
C THR A 12 -18.85 3.49 64.75
N SER A 13 -19.39 3.64 63.52
CA SER A 13 -20.73 4.17 63.17
C SER A 13 -21.31 5.48 63.76
N ALA A 14 -21.63 6.44 62.87
CA ALA A 14 -22.87 7.26 62.80
C ALA A 14 -22.75 8.19 61.57
N ALA A 15 -23.63 8.15 60.54
CA ALA A 15 -25.03 8.62 60.46
C ALA A 15 -25.18 10.15 60.41
N GLY A 16 -25.82 10.67 59.35
CA GLY A 16 -26.12 12.10 59.17
C GLY A 16 -26.66 12.45 57.77
N ASP A 17 -27.96 12.73 57.68
CA ASP A 17 -28.65 13.17 56.46
C ASP A 17 -28.29 14.62 56.06
N SER A 18 -28.41 14.97 54.78
CA SER A 18 -29.25 16.13 54.37
C SER A 18 -29.37 16.35 52.86
N ASN A 19 -30.64 16.45 52.47
CA ASN A 19 -31.27 16.98 51.27
C ASN A 19 -30.63 18.26 50.65
N GLY A 20 -30.67 18.41 49.32
CA GLY A 20 -30.20 19.61 48.60
C GLY A 20 -30.65 19.68 47.13
N ASN A 21 -31.74 20.42 46.86
CA ASN A 21 -32.39 20.57 45.54
C ASN A 21 -31.99 21.89 44.85
N GLY A 22 -32.08 21.98 43.52
CA GLY A 22 -31.84 23.20 42.72
C GLY A 22 -31.05 22.91 41.43
N ASP A 23 -31.66 22.61 40.29
CA ASP A 23 -32.52 23.45 39.42
C ASP A 23 -31.74 24.47 38.57
N ALA A 24 -31.73 24.22 37.25
CA ALA A 24 -31.33 25.16 36.20
C ALA A 24 -31.95 24.74 34.85
N SER A 25 -33.27 24.85 34.75
CA SER A 25 -34.03 24.81 33.49
C SER A 25 -33.48 25.78 32.42
N THR A 26 -33.63 25.47 31.11
CA THR A 26 -34.36 26.34 30.12
C THR A 26 -34.02 26.06 28.64
N ARG A 27 -35.04 25.55 27.91
CA ARG A 27 -35.40 25.72 26.46
C ARG A 27 -34.37 25.33 25.35
N GLN A 28 -34.68 24.46 24.38
CA GLN A 28 -35.74 24.50 23.31
C GLN A 28 -35.72 25.73 22.36
N ARG A 29 -35.43 25.51 21.07
CA ARG A 29 -36.37 25.56 19.90
C ARG A 29 -35.58 25.46 18.56
N VAL A 30 -35.78 24.43 17.72
CA VAL A 30 -36.70 24.26 16.55
C VAL A 30 -36.71 25.31 15.42
N GLY A 31 -36.72 24.81 14.16
CA GLY A 31 -36.91 25.54 12.89
C GLY A 31 -35.64 25.47 12.00
N SER A 32 -35.52 24.75 10.87
CA SER A 32 -36.45 24.20 9.85
C SER A 32 -36.97 25.20 8.80
N LEU A 33 -37.12 24.72 7.55
CA LEU A 33 -37.46 25.41 6.28
C LEU A 33 -36.37 26.34 5.71
N ALA A 34 -36.23 26.54 4.38
CA ALA A 34 -36.79 25.83 3.22
C ALA A 34 -35.96 26.13 1.95
N ALA A 35 -36.18 25.35 0.89
CA ALA A 35 -35.63 25.61 -0.44
C ALA A 35 -36.35 26.77 -1.16
N VAL A 36 -35.65 27.43 -2.10
CA VAL A 36 -36.27 28.16 -3.22
C VAL A 36 -35.42 28.01 -4.47
N ASN A 37 -36.05 28.11 -5.63
CA ASN A 37 -35.56 27.61 -6.91
C ASN A 37 -35.61 28.69 -8.00
N ALA A 38 -34.75 28.51 -9.02
CA ALA A 38 -34.79 29.12 -10.35
C ALA A 38 -34.74 30.66 -10.50
N HIS A 39 -33.89 31.12 -11.42
CA HIS A 39 -34.39 31.89 -12.56
C HIS A 39 -33.56 31.63 -13.83
N SER A 40 -34.25 31.62 -14.97
CA SER A 40 -33.67 31.45 -16.31
C SER A 40 -33.60 32.80 -17.00
N LEU A 41 -32.66 32.98 -17.93
CA LEU A 41 -32.78 33.98 -18.99
C LEU A 41 -32.25 33.40 -20.32
N SER A 42 -33.08 33.52 -21.35
CA SER A 42 -32.84 33.07 -22.72
C SER A 42 -32.89 34.26 -23.67
N GLN A 43 -32.09 34.23 -24.74
CA GLN A 43 -32.26 34.90 -26.05
C GLN A 43 -30.94 34.81 -26.85
N LYS A 44 -30.90 34.75 -28.20
CA LYS A 44 -31.91 34.44 -29.22
C LYS A 44 -31.16 34.03 -30.52
N ALA A 45 -31.82 33.35 -31.46
CA ALA A 45 -31.23 32.90 -32.72
C ALA A 45 -31.24 33.97 -33.83
N ALA A 46 -30.39 33.80 -34.84
CA ALA A 46 -30.54 34.42 -36.17
C ALA A 46 -30.11 33.42 -37.28
N THR A 47 -30.89 33.35 -38.35
CA THR A 47 -30.76 32.38 -39.47
C THR A 47 -30.28 33.05 -40.76
N GLY A 48 -29.45 32.38 -41.56
CA GLY A 48 -29.08 32.86 -42.91
C GLY A 48 -28.43 31.81 -43.83
N LYS A 49 -29.02 31.62 -45.02
CA LYS A 49 -28.56 30.91 -46.24
C LYS A 49 -29.44 31.42 -47.41
N PRO A 50 -29.18 31.15 -48.72
CA PRO A 50 -28.13 30.34 -49.40
C PRO A 50 -27.13 31.23 -50.18
N ALA A 51 -26.18 30.85 -51.06
CA ALA A 51 -25.99 29.81 -52.10
C ALA A 51 -24.48 29.83 -52.55
N ALA A 52 -23.88 29.03 -53.46
CA ALA A 52 -24.11 27.71 -54.08
C ALA A 52 -22.85 27.29 -54.91
N ALA A 53 -22.83 26.05 -55.45
CA ALA A 53 -21.90 25.47 -56.47
C ALA A 53 -20.41 25.23 -56.11
N GLY A 54 -19.88 24.03 -56.44
CA GLY A 54 -18.44 23.68 -56.29
C GLY A 54 -18.09 22.18 -56.28
N ALA A 55 -18.01 21.57 -57.48
CA ALA A 55 -17.45 20.26 -57.88
C ALA A 55 -16.74 19.29 -56.87
N SER A 56 -17.33 18.10 -56.72
CA SER A 56 -16.73 16.74 -56.73
C SER A 56 -15.33 16.43 -56.15
N SER A 57 -15.30 15.53 -55.16
CA SER A 57 -14.45 14.32 -55.17
C SER A 57 -15.05 13.23 -54.28
N GLN A 58 -15.20 12.00 -54.79
CA GLN A 58 -15.71 10.87 -54.01
C GLN A 58 -14.57 10.26 -53.18
N GLN A 59 -14.53 10.55 -51.88
CA GLN A 59 -13.76 9.74 -50.93
C GLN A 59 -14.65 8.62 -50.38
N LEU A 60 -14.20 7.38 -50.54
CA LEU A 60 -14.79 6.22 -49.87
C LEU A 60 -14.72 6.42 -48.34
N PRO A 61 -15.75 6.03 -47.58
CA PRO A 61 -15.75 6.24 -46.14
C PRO A 61 -14.62 5.44 -45.49
N MET A 62 -13.63 6.13 -44.93
CA MET A 62 -12.68 5.52 -44.01
C MET A 62 -13.45 5.01 -42.80
N HIS A 63 -13.69 3.69 -42.74
CA HIS A 63 -14.15 3.07 -41.51
C HIS A 63 -13.14 3.42 -40.40
N PRO A 64 -13.58 3.95 -39.24
CA PRO A 64 -12.68 4.14 -38.13
C PRO A 64 -12.07 2.78 -37.78
N ARG A 65 -10.74 2.70 -37.79
CA ARG A 65 -10.00 1.50 -37.35
C ARG A 65 -10.47 1.18 -35.95
N ARG A 66 -11.30 0.14 -35.81
CA ARG A 66 -11.74 -0.36 -34.49
C ARG A 66 -10.50 -0.59 -33.64
N SER A 67 -10.37 0.16 -32.55
CA SER A 67 -9.32 -0.02 -31.57
C SER A 67 -9.39 -1.46 -31.04
N SER A 68 -8.41 -2.27 -31.46
CA SER A 68 -8.45 -3.71 -31.27
C SER A 68 -8.05 -4.07 -29.84
N GLY A 69 -9.04 -4.05 -28.94
CA GLY A 69 -8.91 -4.50 -27.56
C GLY A 69 -8.88 -3.35 -26.56
N ALA A 70 -10.07 -2.99 -26.05
CA ALA A 70 -10.16 -2.36 -24.74
C ALA A 70 -9.57 -3.33 -23.71
N ALA A 71 -8.34 -3.07 -23.28
CA ALA A 71 -7.82 -3.60 -22.02
C ALA A 71 -8.72 -3.09 -20.87
N PRO A 72 -8.78 -3.78 -19.73
CA PRO A 72 -9.51 -3.25 -18.57
C PRO A 72 -9.00 -1.86 -18.24
N ASP A 73 -9.93 -0.91 -18.11
CA ASP A 73 -9.70 0.48 -17.75
C ASP A 73 -9.32 0.56 -16.26
N LEU A 74 -8.07 0.22 -15.99
CA LEU A 74 -7.51 0.11 -14.66
C LEU A 74 -6.68 1.37 -14.37
N ASP A 75 -7.04 2.09 -13.31
CA ASP A 75 -6.28 3.24 -12.84
C ASP A 75 -4.78 2.89 -12.64
N PRO A 76 -3.85 3.53 -13.40
CA PRO A 76 -2.41 3.37 -13.24
C PRO A 76 -1.90 3.68 -11.83
N TYR A 77 -2.64 4.46 -11.04
CA TYR A 77 -2.31 4.85 -9.68
C TYR A 77 -3.03 4.01 -8.61
N SER A 78 -3.76 2.96 -9.00
CA SER A 78 -4.39 2.05 -8.04
C SER A 78 -3.36 1.37 -7.11
N ALA A 79 -3.80 0.96 -5.91
CA ALA A 79 -2.94 0.31 -4.92
C ALA A 79 -2.30 -0.98 -5.50
N SER A 80 -1.09 -1.34 -5.04
CA SER A 80 -0.32 -2.49 -5.59
C SER A 80 -1.13 -3.79 -5.64
N HIS A 81 -1.87 -4.11 -4.57
CA HIS A 81 -2.72 -5.29 -4.49
C HIS A 81 -3.93 -5.25 -5.46
N ILE A 82 -4.34 -4.09 -5.97
CA ILE A 82 -5.34 -3.96 -7.03
C ILE A 82 -4.63 -4.09 -8.39
N TYR A 83 -3.59 -3.27 -8.59
CA TYR A 83 -2.85 -3.13 -9.84
C TYR A 83 -2.14 -4.42 -10.29
N TYR A 84 -1.60 -5.19 -9.34
CA TYR A 84 -0.98 -6.50 -9.56
C TYR A 84 -1.86 -7.67 -9.08
N GLY A 85 -3.00 -7.45 -8.43
CA GLY A 85 -3.89 -8.52 -7.96
C GLY A 85 -5.04 -8.83 -8.92
N ALA A 86 -5.95 -7.88 -9.11
CA ALA A 86 -7.23 -8.12 -9.80
C ALA A 86 -7.07 -8.16 -11.34
N SER A 87 -6.29 -7.24 -11.90
CA SER A 87 -6.11 -7.01 -13.34
C SER A 87 -5.37 -8.13 -14.06
N HIS A 88 -4.37 -8.73 -13.40
CA HIS A 88 -3.48 -9.77 -13.94
C HIS A 88 -4.04 -11.20 -13.76
N ASN A 89 -5.35 -11.34 -13.52
CA ASN A 89 -6.00 -12.63 -13.35
C ASN A 89 -6.12 -13.42 -14.66
N LYS A 90 -5.93 -14.75 -14.58
CA LYS A 90 -5.78 -15.66 -15.73
C LYS A 90 -6.93 -15.62 -16.76
N ARG A 91 -8.12 -15.10 -16.40
CA ARG A 91 -9.33 -15.06 -17.24
C ARG A 91 -9.48 -13.78 -18.07
N ASN A 92 -8.93 -12.65 -17.65
CA ASN A 92 -9.17 -11.36 -18.32
C ASN A 92 -8.22 -11.11 -19.51
N VAL A 93 -7.19 -11.95 -19.66
CA VAL A 93 -6.19 -11.85 -20.74
C VAL A 93 -6.45 -12.92 -21.82
N ALA A 94 -7.69 -12.97 -22.32
CA ALA A 94 -8.14 -13.98 -23.29
C ALA A 94 -7.43 -13.91 -24.66
N LYS A 95 -6.68 -12.83 -24.95
CA LYS A 95 -5.98 -12.61 -26.23
C LYS A 95 -4.45 -12.66 -26.18
N ALA A 96 -3.82 -12.87 -25.02
CA ALA A 96 -2.35 -12.97 -24.92
C ALA A 96 -1.88 -14.33 -24.36
N ARG A 97 -2.61 -15.42 -24.65
CA ARG A 97 -2.35 -16.76 -24.08
C ARG A 97 -2.05 -17.85 -25.08
N THR A 98 -2.31 -17.64 -26.37
CA THR A 98 -1.73 -18.46 -27.44
C THR A 98 -0.34 -17.93 -27.75
N TYR A 99 0.63 -18.26 -26.90
CA TYR A 99 2.04 -18.09 -27.24
C TYR A 99 2.39 -19.14 -28.30
N SER A 100 2.70 -18.70 -29.52
CA SER A 100 3.59 -19.47 -30.40
C SER A 100 4.96 -19.57 -29.72
N ALA A 101 5.70 -20.65 -29.98
CA ALA A 101 7.04 -20.81 -29.44
C ALA A 101 7.91 -19.59 -29.80
N VAL A 102 8.45 -18.92 -28.77
CA VAL A 102 9.36 -17.79 -28.97
C VAL A 102 10.73 -18.38 -29.28
N ASP A 103 11.27 -18.04 -30.45
CA ASP A 103 12.57 -18.54 -30.91
C ASP A 103 13.67 -18.24 -29.86
N PRO A 104 14.46 -19.24 -29.40
CA PRO A 104 15.58 -19.02 -28.50
C PRO A 104 16.56 -17.94 -28.97
N GLY A 105 16.73 -17.75 -30.29
CA GLY A 105 17.55 -16.70 -30.87
C GLY A 105 17.10 -15.28 -30.53
N ALA A 106 15.83 -15.07 -30.18
CA ALA A 106 15.34 -13.77 -29.71
C ALA A 106 15.81 -13.45 -28.27
N ARG A 107 16.05 -14.47 -27.43
CA ARG A 107 16.49 -14.26 -26.04
C ARG A 107 17.95 -13.84 -25.95
N ALA A 108 18.81 -14.44 -26.78
CA ALA A 108 20.20 -14.03 -26.94
C ALA A 108 20.29 -12.55 -27.37
N ASN A 109 19.48 -12.15 -28.36
CA ASN A 109 19.45 -10.78 -28.86
C ASN A 109 19.04 -9.74 -27.82
N ILE A 110 18.15 -10.04 -26.86
CA ILE A 110 17.76 -9.07 -25.82
C ILE A 110 18.94 -8.78 -24.88
N ALA A 111 19.62 -9.81 -24.36
CA ALA A 111 20.80 -9.61 -23.53
C ALA A 111 21.90 -8.84 -24.28
N GLN A 112 22.17 -9.21 -25.53
CA GLN A 112 23.21 -8.60 -26.36
C GLN A 112 22.86 -7.17 -26.83
N GLN A 113 21.58 -6.84 -27.02
CA GLN A 113 21.12 -5.46 -27.27
C GLN A 113 21.17 -4.59 -26.00
N MET A 114 20.99 -5.19 -24.82
CA MET A 114 21.15 -4.49 -23.53
C MET A 114 22.62 -4.33 -23.12
N GLU A 115 23.52 -5.18 -23.62
CA GLU A 115 24.97 -5.07 -23.42
C GLU A 115 25.60 -3.96 -24.28
N ASN A 116 25.08 -3.75 -25.49
CA ASN A 116 25.40 -2.56 -26.29
C ASN A 116 24.90 -1.29 -25.60
N ALA A 117 25.80 -0.65 -24.84
CA ALA A 117 25.56 0.58 -24.08
C ALA A 117 25.15 1.76 -24.98
N THR A 118 23.85 1.80 -25.30
CA THR A 118 23.24 2.94 -25.99
C THR A 118 23.32 4.14 -25.05
N GLN A 119 24.26 5.06 -25.33
CA GLN A 119 24.43 6.27 -24.54
C GLN A 119 23.11 7.03 -24.44
N ARG A 120 22.78 7.50 -23.23
CA ARG A 120 21.56 8.27 -22.96
C ARG A 120 21.45 9.44 -23.94
N ARG A 121 20.45 9.40 -24.82
CA ARG A 121 20.10 10.52 -25.69
C ARG A 121 19.54 11.67 -24.87
N LEU A 122 20.11 12.86 -25.04
CA LEU A 122 19.67 14.11 -24.40
C LEU A 122 18.63 14.88 -25.24
N SER A 123 18.27 14.37 -26.43
CA SER A 123 17.20 14.92 -27.25
C SER A 123 15.82 14.72 -26.62
N HIS A 124 14.92 15.67 -26.88
CA HIS A 124 13.49 15.48 -26.64
C HIS A 124 12.95 14.49 -27.68
N ASP A 125 12.34 13.38 -27.23
CA ASP A 125 11.67 12.44 -28.12
C ASP A 125 10.17 12.73 -28.15
N GLU A 126 9.52 12.42 -29.27
CA GLU A 126 8.09 12.67 -29.45
C GLU A 126 7.25 11.99 -28.34
N GLN A 127 6.53 12.81 -27.59
CA GLN A 127 5.47 12.37 -26.71
C GLN A 127 4.31 11.90 -27.58
N GLY A 128 4.09 10.58 -27.59
CA GLY A 128 2.99 9.99 -28.33
C GLY A 128 1.65 10.36 -27.70
N ASP A 129 0.63 10.55 -28.54
CA ASP A 129 -0.75 10.90 -28.16
C ASP A 129 -1.46 9.88 -27.23
N GLN A 130 -0.83 8.75 -26.94
CA GLN A 130 -1.40 7.66 -26.14
C GLN A 130 -0.43 7.23 -25.03
N PRO A 131 -0.92 6.99 -23.80
CA PRO A 131 -0.08 6.56 -22.69
C PRO A 131 0.59 5.22 -23.01
N ARG A 132 1.92 5.16 -22.92
CA ARG A 132 2.68 3.95 -23.26
C ARG A 132 2.50 2.89 -22.17
N ARG A 133 2.53 1.63 -22.60
CA ARG A 133 2.48 0.45 -21.73
C ARG A 133 3.57 -0.53 -22.14
N TYR A 134 4.18 -1.15 -21.14
CA TYR A 134 5.32 -2.05 -21.29
C TYR A 134 4.91 -3.48 -20.93
N LEU A 135 5.34 -4.46 -21.74
CA LEU A 135 5.17 -5.88 -21.45
C LEU A 135 6.50 -6.41 -20.91
N ILE A 136 6.53 -6.75 -19.62
CA ILE A 136 7.79 -6.99 -18.89
C ILE A 136 7.79 -8.39 -18.28
N ASN A 137 8.87 -9.15 -18.47
CA ASN A 137 9.15 -10.35 -17.67
C ASN A 137 9.80 -9.90 -16.36
N VAL A 138 9.11 -10.14 -15.23
CA VAL A 138 9.45 -9.53 -13.95
C VAL A 138 10.81 -9.99 -13.43
N ALA A 139 11.16 -11.27 -13.59
CA ALA A 139 12.43 -11.80 -13.11
C ALA A 139 13.61 -11.33 -13.97
N ASP A 140 13.58 -11.67 -15.26
CA ASP A 140 14.64 -11.35 -16.23
C ASP A 140 14.94 -9.82 -16.26
N THR A 141 13.91 -8.97 -16.20
CA THR A 141 14.10 -7.51 -16.22
C THR A 141 14.57 -6.94 -14.88
N LEU A 142 14.18 -7.51 -13.74
CA LEU A 142 14.67 -7.05 -12.43
C LEU A 142 16.17 -7.37 -12.28
N GLU A 143 16.59 -8.56 -12.68
CA GLU A 143 18.00 -8.96 -12.67
C GLU A 143 18.84 -8.09 -13.62
N ALA A 144 18.40 -7.91 -14.86
CA ALA A 144 19.09 -7.07 -15.83
C ALA A 144 19.13 -5.58 -15.45
N LEU A 145 18.12 -5.09 -14.71
CA LEU A 145 18.07 -3.72 -14.22
C LEU A 145 19.07 -3.49 -13.08
N LEU A 146 19.10 -4.38 -12.07
CA LEU A 146 20.09 -4.31 -10.99
C LEU A 146 21.52 -4.41 -11.55
N HIS A 147 21.81 -5.44 -12.35
CA HIS A 147 23.15 -5.65 -12.93
C HIS A 147 23.67 -4.45 -13.77
N ARG A 148 22.79 -3.61 -14.34
CA ARG A 148 23.19 -2.41 -15.09
C ARG A 148 23.26 -1.14 -14.25
N GLU A 149 22.37 -0.98 -13.27
CA GLU A 149 22.11 0.33 -12.65
C GLU A 149 22.43 0.40 -11.15
N ASP A 150 22.51 -0.72 -10.45
CA ASP A 150 22.93 -0.84 -9.04
C ASP A 150 24.45 -1.11 -9.00
N SER A 151 25.22 -0.12 -8.58
CA SER A 151 26.69 -0.10 -8.70
C SER A 151 27.40 -0.57 -7.43
N ASP A 152 26.75 -0.49 -6.27
CA ASP A 152 27.28 -0.92 -4.97
C ASP A 152 26.64 -2.22 -4.46
N ASN A 153 25.67 -2.78 -5.21
CA ASN A 153 24.89 -3.99 -4.91
C ASN A 153 23.97 -3.84 -3.67
N ASN A 154 23.48 -2.63 -3.39
CA ASN A 154 22.62 -2.36 -2.25
C ASN A 154 21.11 -2.63 -2.51
N GLN A 155 20.75 -3.12 -3.70
CA GLN A 155 19.38 -3.36 -4.20
C GLN A 155 18.53 -2.10 -4.38
N GLN A 156 19.16 -0.95 -4.65
CA GLN A 156 18.49 0.32 -4.92
C GLN A 156 19.07 0.95 -6.19
N ILE A 157 18.41 2.00 -6.69
CA ILE A 157 18.92 2.80 -7.80
C ILE A 157 18.82 4.27 -7.39
N THR A 158 19.98 4.89 -7.27
CA THR A 158 20.19 6.22 -6.71
C THR A 158 20.92 7.14 -7.71
N VAL A 159 21.19 8.37 -7.27
CA VAL A 159 22.00 9.34 -8.04
C VAL A 159 23.51 9.09 -7.93
N GLU A 160 23.94 8.28 -6.95
CA GLU A 160 25.35 7.97 -6.68
C GLU A 160 25.84 6.81 -7.55
N ASP A 161 24.94 5.93 -7.94
CA ASP A 161 25.18 4.84 -8.90
C ASP A 161 25.71 5.36 -10.25
N VAL A 162 26.71 4.66 -10.81
CA VAL A 162 27.41 5.03 -12.06
C VAL A 162 26.82 4.33 -13.29
N GLY A 163 25.70 3.60 -13.12
CA GLY A 163 24.97 2.96 -14.22
C GLY A 163 24.55 3.90 -15.36
N PRO A 164 24.25 3.35 -16.55
CA PRO A 164 24.02 4.11 -17.79
C PRO A 164 22.72 4.95 -17.80
N LYS A 165 21.89 4.85 -16.75
CA LYS A 165 20.62 5.57 -16.56
C LYS A 165 19.66 5.39 -17.74
N THR A 166 19.64 4.20 -18.32
CA THR A 166 18.72 3.85 -19.42
C THR A 166 18.49 2.33 -19.53
N ILE A 167 17.24 1.92 -19.74
CA ILE A 167 16.86 0.54 -20.04
C ILE A 167 15.78 0.51 -21.12
N GLN A 168 15.90 -0.45 -22.05
CA GLN A 168 14.90 -0.65 -23.10
C GLN A 168 13.81 -1.60 -22.62
N LEU A 169 12.53 -1.19 -22.73
CA LEU A 169 11.38 -2.04 -22.40
C LEU A 169 10.51 -2.30 -23.63
N GLY A 170 10.10 -3.56 -23.81
CA GLY A 170 9.17 -3.95 -24.89
C GLY A 170 7.78 -3.37 -24.69
N THR A 171 7.22 -2.74 -25.72
CA THR A 171 5.88 -2.12 -25.66
C THR A 171 4.76 -3.16 -25.76
N ALA A 172 3.77 -3.08 -24.88
CA ALA A 172 2.67 -4.02 -24.81
C ALA A 172 1.80 -4.02 -26.08
N GLY A 173 1.61 -2.87 -26.71
CA GLY A 173 0.87 -2.75 -27.98
C GLY A 173 1.54 -3.45 -29.18
N SER A 174 2.83 -3.77 -29.07
CA SER A 174 3.55 -4.57 -30.08
C SER A 174 3.82 -6.01 -29.62
N GLY A 175 3.28 -6.45 -28.47
CA GLY A 175 3.62 -7.75 -27.89
C GLY A 175 5.07 -7.87 -27.43
N GLY A 176 5.79 -6.74 -27.27
CA GLY A 176 7.20 -6.69 -26.90
C GLY A 176 8.19 -6.49 -28.06
N TYR A 177 7.76 -6.60 -29.32
CA TYR A 177 8.66 -6.49 -30.50
C TYR A 177 9.27 -5.10 -30.72
N ARG A 178 8.57 -4.03 -30.31
CA ARG A 178 9.10 -2.64 -30.36
C ARG A 178 9.48 -2.21 -28.96
N THR A 179 10.73 -1.87 -28.73
CA THR A 179 11.23 -1.32 -27.47
C THR A 179 11.04 0.19 -27.37
N PHE A 180 11.17 0.72 -26.15
CA PHE A 180 11.28 2.15 -25.87
C PHE A 180 12.20 2.37 -24.65
N ASP A 181 12.91 3.49 -24.62
CA ASP A 181 13.94 3.78 -23.62
C ASP A 181 13.34 4.46 -22.37
N ILE A 182 13.33 3.76 -21.24
CA ILE A 182 13.12 4.37 -19.93
C ILE A 182 14.44 4.98 -19.46
N ARG A 183 14.45 6.28 -19.16
CA ARG A 183 15.68 7.05 -18.91
C ARG A 183 15.64 7.79 -17.57
N GLY A 184 16.82 7.93 -16.98
CA GLY A 184 17.05 8.69 -15.76
C GLY A 184 16.75 7.89 -14.49
N THR A 185 17.55 8.14 -13.46
CA THR A 185 17.50 7.48 -12.14
C THR A 185 16.09 7.32 -11.58
N TYR A 186 15.27 8.37 -11.64
CA TYR A 186 13.94 8.38 -11.03
C TYR A 186 13.00 7.31 -11.61
N MET A 187 12.87 7.24 -12.94
CA MET A 187 11.99 6.25 -13.59
C MET A 187 12.53 4.82 -13.45
N LEU A 188 13.85 4.64 -13.37
CA LEU A 188 14.50 3.35 -13.16
C LEU A 188 14.34 2.85 -11.72
N SER A 189 14.49 3.74 -10.73
CA SER A 189 14.21 3.46 -9.32
C SER A 189 12.74 3.12 -9.10
N ASN A 190 11.82 3.85 -9.75
CA ASN A 190 10.40 3.50 -9.78
C ASN A 190 10.17 2.13 -10.46
N LEU A 191 10.83 1.83 -11.57
CA LEU A 191 10.72 0.54 -12.25
C LEU A 191 11.18 -0.61 -11.35
N LEU A 192 12.30 -0.47 -10.65
CA LEU A 192 12.78 -1.44 -9.66
C LEU A 192 11.72 -1.70 -8.58
N GLN A 193 11.15 -0.64 -8.00
CA GLN A 193 10.08 -0.75 -7.00
C GLN A 193 8.83 -1.48 -7.54
N GLU A 194 8.38 -1.13 -8.75
CA GLU A 194 7.21 -1.75 -9.37
C GLU A 194 7.45 -3.23 -9.74
N LEU A 195 8.66 -3.60 -10.17
CA LEU A 195 9.03 -5.00 -10.43
C LEU A 195 9.11 -5.81 -9.14
N THR A 196 9.65 -5.25 -8.06
CA THR A 196 9.68 -5.89 -6.73
C THR A 196 8.26 -6.13 -6.21
N LEU A 197 7.37 -5.15 -6.28
CA LEU A 197 5.95 -5.30 -5.90
C LEU A 197 5.24 -6.36 -6.77
N ALA A 198 5.52 -6.40 -8.08
CA ALA A 198 4.97 -7.43 -8.96
C ALA A 198 5.47 -8.84 -8.60
N LYS A 199 6.74 -8.98 -8.22
CA LYS A 199 7.37 -10.23 -7.76
C LYS A 199 6.77 -10.72 -6.45
N GLU A 200 6.54 -9.84 -5.47
CA GLU A 200 5.84 -10.13 -4.22
C GLU A 200 4.41 -10.63 -4.47
N HIS A 201 3.70 -10.05 -5.43
CA HIS A 201 2.40 -10.53 -5.90
C HIS A 201 2.46 -11.77 -6.82
N GLY A 202 3.61 -12.46 -6.89
CA GLY A 202 3.80 -13.71 -7.62
C GLY A 202 3.69 -13.59 -9.14
N ARG A 203 3.90 -12.40 -9.70
CA ARG A 203 3.76 -12.16 -11.15
C ARG A 203 5.08 -12.45 -11.87
N LYS A 204 5.00 -13.31 -12.89
CA LYS A 204 6.11 -13.60 -13.82
C LYS A 204 6.15 -12.62 -15.00
N GLN A 205 4.99 -12.15 -15.45
CA GLN A 205 4.88 -11.17 -16.52
C GLN A 205 3.80 -10.15 -16.14
N ILE A 206 4.06 -8.87 -16.42
CA ILE A 206 3.15 -7.75 -16.18
C ILE A 206 2.98 -6.88 -17.43
N VAL A 207 1.85 -6.19 -17.50
CA VAL A 207 1.70 -4.97 -18.31
C VAL A 207 1.79 -3.79 -17.37
N LEU A 208 2.75 -2.89 -17.60
CA LEU A 208 3.04 -1.74 -16.74
C LEU A 208 2.82 -0.42 -17.50
N ASP A 209 2.07 0.50 -16.91
CA ASP A 209 1.79 1.82 -17.46
C ASP A 209 2.95 2.80 -17.24
N GLU A 210 3.35 3.53 -18.28
CA GLU A 210 4.40 4.56 -18.21
C GLU A 210 4.08 5.62 -17.15
N ALA A 211 2.80 6.00 -17.02
CA ALA A 211 2.30 6.96 -16.04
C ALA A 211 2.66 6.60 -14.58
N ARG A 212 2.76 5.30 -14.27
CA ARG A 212 3.13 4.80 -12.94
C ARG A 212 4.63 4.92 -12.65
N LEU A 213 5.45 4.96 -13.71
CA LEU A 213 6.89 5.18 -13.66
C LEU A 213 7.24 6.68 -13.67
N SER A 214 6.51 7.48 -14.45
CA SER A 214 6.69 8.93 -14.61
C SER A 214 5.82 9.78 -13.67
N GLU A 215 5.29 9.18 -12.60
CA GLU A 215 4.44 9.86 -11.62
C GLU A 215 5.19 11.03 -10.95
N ASN A 216 4.49 12.11 -10.60
CA ASN A 216 5.10 13.18 -9.80
C ASN A 216 5.56 12.64 -8.43
N PRO A 217 6.79 12.94 -7.96
CA PRO A 217 7.33 12.35 -6.74
C PRO A 217 6.53 12.68 -5.47
N VAL A 218 5.90 13.86 -5.39
CA VAL A 218 5.03 14.24 -4.27
C VAL A 218 3.75 13.41 -4.30
N SER A 219 3.11 13.31 -5.47
CA SER A 219 1.93 12.46 -5.66
C SER A 219 2.21 11.00 -5.34
N ARG A 220 3.35 10.46 -5.84
CA ARG A 220 3.81 9.09 -5.58
C ARG A 220 4.02 8.84 -4.09
N LEU A 221 4.70 9.74 -3.38
CA LEU A 221 4.92 9.61 -1.95
C LEU A 221 3.59 9.62 -1.17
N CYS A 222 2.70 10.58 -1.43
CA CYS A 222 1.38 10.64 -0.80
C CYS A 222 0.55 9.37 -1.05
N ARG A 223 0.63 8.83 -2.27
CA ARG A 223 -0.04 7.58 -2.68
C ARG A 223 0.54 6.37 -1.96
N LEU A 224 1.87 6.25 -1.85
CA LEU A 224 2.54 5.18 -1.12
C LEU A 224 2.26 5.24 0.39
N VAL A 225 2.30 6.43 0.99
CA VAL A 225 1.89 6.64 2.40
C VAL A 225 0.48 6.10 2.63
N LYS A 226 -0.48 6.52 1.81
CA LYS A 226 -1.90 6.17 1.93
C LYS A 226 -2.19 4.69 1.68
N HIS A 227 -1.58 4.08 0.67
CA HIS A 227 -1.99 2.77 0.16
C HIS A 227 -0.99 1.63 0.41
N PHE A 228 0.21 1.92 0.90
CA PHE A 228 1.26 0.93 1.17
C PHE A 228 1.83 1.06 2.59
N PHE A 229 2.28 2.24 3.03
CA PHE A 229 2.88 2.38 4.37
C PHE A 229 1.86 2.22 5.50
N TRP A 230 0.73 2.93 5.48
CA TRP A 230 -0.27 2.80 6.56
C TRP A 230 -0.80 1.36 6.75
N PRO A 231 -1.19 0.61 5.70
CA PRO A 231 -1.58 -0.79 5.85
C PRO A 231 -0.47 -1.67 6.45
N ASN A 232 0.78 -1.49 6.00
CA ASN A 232 1.92 -2.28 6.49
C ASN A 232 2.33 -1.93 7.93
N LEU A 233 2.12 -0.68 8.37
CA LEU A 233 2.36 -0.24 9.75
C LEU A 233 1.21 -0.59 10.72
N THR A 234 0.01 -0.82 10.20
CA THR A 234 -1.16 -1.15 11.03
C THR A 234 -0.97 -2.51 11.70
N ARG A 235 -1.27 -2.58 13.00
CA ARG A 235 -1.32 -3.84 13.77
C ARG A 235 -2.67 -3.94 14.45
N ARG A 236 -3.20 -5.16 14.50
CA ARG A 236 -4.41 -5.53 15.24
C ARG A 236 -4.07 -6.78 16.03
N ILE A 237 -3.97 -6.66 17.35
CA ILE A 237 -3.60 -7.77 18.21
C ILE A 237 -4.82 -8.68 18.40
N ASP A 238 -4.63 -9.97 18.20
CA ASP A 238 -5.59 -11.01 18.53
C ASP A 238 -4.86 -12.35 18.81
N GLY A 239 -5.62 -13.37 19.19
CA GLY A 239 -5.09 -14.70 19.51
C GLY A 239 -4.34 -15.40 18.36
N SER A 240 -4.49 -14.97 17.10
CA SER A 240 -3.76 -15.55 15.96
C SER A 240 -2.36 -14.97 15.79
N ASN A 241 -2.06 -13.80 16.36
CA ASN A 241 -0.77 -13.11 16.20
C ASN A 241 -0.08 -12.68 17.50
N ILE A 242 -0.74 -12.83 18.66
CA ILE A 242 -0.17 -12.44 19.96
C ILE A 242 1.21 -13.06 20.25
N ALA A 243 1.48 -14.29 19.81
CA ALA A 243 2.79 -14.93 19.95
C ALA A 243 3.92 -14.22 19.17
N GLN A 244 3.58 -13.58 18.05
CA GLN A 244 4.53 -12.79 17.26
C GLN A 244 4.62 -11.35 17.79
N VAL A 245 3.51 -10.75 18.21
CA VAL A 245 3.48 -9.34 18.66
C VAL A 245 4.02 -9.18 20.09
N GLY A 246 3.75 -10.13 20.98
CA GLY A 246 4.24 -10.12 22.37
C GLY A 246 5.70 -10.54 22.52
N LYS A 247 6.37 -10.98 21.45
CA LYS A 247 7.80 -11.29 21.47
C LYS A 247 8.62 -10.02 21.25
N ASP A 248 9.25 -9.52 22.30
CA ASP A 248 10.21 -8.42 22.17
C ASP A 248 11.58 -8.95 21.68
N ALA A 249 12.19 -8.24 20.72
CA ALA A 249 13.56 -8.49 20.27
C ALA A 249 14.62 -7.87 21.19
N LYS A 250 14.19 -7.06 22.17
CA LYS A 250 15.02 -6.44 23.22
C LYS A 250 14.94 -7.17 24.56
N ASP A 251 14.16 -8.25 24.64
CA ASP A 251 14.20 -9.16 25.79
C ASP A 251 15.54 -9.91 25.78
N TRP A 252 16.40 -9.57 26.74
CA TRP A 252 17.72 -10.16 26.95
C TRP A 252 17.76 -11.06 28.20
N THR A 253 16.60 -11.45 28.72
CA THR A 253 16.51 -12.41 29.84
C THR A 253 16.86 -13.83 29.39
N ASP A 254 17.13 -14.72 30.34
CA ASP A 254 17.50 -16.13 30.05
C ASP A 254 16.37 -16.95 29.40
N ASN A 255 15.11 -16.48 29.48
CA ASN A 255 13.94 -17.18 28.97
C ASN A 255 12.98 -16.23 28.23
N PRO A 256 13.39 -15.71 27.06
CA PRO A 256 12.62 -14.73 26.31
C PRO A 256 11.40 -15.42 25.69
N ARG A 257 10.20 -15.02 26.14
CA ARG A 257 8.91 -15.61 25.74
C ARG A 257 7.88 -14.51 25.53
N PRO A 258 6.90 -14.71 24.63
CA PRO A 258 5.84 -13.72 24.46
C PRO A 258 5.08 -13.56 25.77
N ARG A 259 5.00 -12.34 26.27
CA ARG A 259 4.34 -11.99 27.53
C ARG A 259 3.35 -10.85 27.31
N ILE A 260 2.22 -10.91 27.99
CA ILE A 260 1.24 -9.82 28.02
C ILE A 260 0.80 -9.52 29.46
N TYR A 261 0.86 -8.24 29.82
CA TYR A 261 0.47 -7.71 31.11
C TYR A 261 -0.94 -7.13 31.06
N VAL A 262 -1.86 -7.70 31.84
CA VAL A 262 -3.27 -7.30 31.83
C VAL A 262 -3.64 -6.51 33.09
N PRO A 263 -4.26 -5.31 32.97
CA PRO A 263 -4.78 -4.56 34.11
C PRO A 263 -5.85 -5.33 34.88
N ARG A 264 -5.84 -5.22 36.22
CA ARG A 264 -6.85 -5.85 37.11
C ARG A 264 -8.30 -5.46 36.77
N GLY A 265 -8.50 -4.27 36.19
CA GLY A 265 -9.80 -3.78 35.75
C GLY A 265 -10.31 -4.34 34.42
N ALA A 266 -9.55 -5.20 33.73
CA ALA A 266 -9.90 -5.78 32.43
C ALA A 266 -9.94 -7.33 32.45
N PRO A 267 -10.76 -7.96 33.31
CA PRO A 267 -10.78 -9.41 33.48
C PRO A 267 -11.19 -10.18 32.22
N GLU A 268 -12.01 -9.60 31.36
CA GLU A 268 -12.39 -10.17 30.06
C GLU A 268 -11.18 -10.29 29.11
N GLN A 269 -10.22 -9.36 29.18
CA GLN A 269 -8.97 -9.43 28.39
C GLN A 269 -8.04 -10.50 28.94
N HIS A 270 -7.91 -10.60 30.27
CA HIS A 270 -7.12 -11.67 30.88
C HIS A 270 -7.71 -13.04 30.52
N GLN A 271 -9.03 -13.21 30.66
CA GLN A 271 -9.72 -14.44 30.26
C GLN A 271 -9.55 -14.77 28.77
N TYR A 272 -9.55 -13.75 27.89
CA TYR A 272 -9.28 -13.91 26.46
C TYR A 272 -7.87 -14.46 26.21
N TYR A 273 -6.82 -13.82 26.74
CA TYR A 273 -5.44 -14.24 26.48
C TYR A 273 -5.09 -15.55 27.19
N SER A 274 -5.56 -15.78 28.43
CA SER A 274 -5.38 -17.09 29.10
C SER A 274 -6.09 -18.23 28.35
N ARG A 275 -7.22 -17.95 27.69
CA ARG A 275 -7.86 -18.93 26.80
C ARG A 275 -6.97 -19.25 25.60
N VAL A 276 -6.44 -18.23 24.93
CA VAL A 276 -5.52 -18.40 23.79
C VAL A 276 -4.28 -19.20 24.19
N ALA A 277 -3.63 -18.86 25.31
CA ALA A 277 -2.46 -19.58 25.82
C ALA A 277 -2.74 -21.07 26.11
N ARG A 278 -3.95 -21.40 26.59
CA ARG A 278 -4.38 -22.78 26.84
C ARG A 278 -4.73 -23.53 25.54
N GLU A 279 -5.25 -22.84 24.54
CA GLU A 279 -5.63 -23.42 23.24
C GLU A 279 -4.42 -23.59 22.30
N HIS A 280 -3.36 -22.80 22.52
CA HIS A 280 -2.11 -22.82 21.77
C HIS A 280 -0.89 -22.87 22.72
N PRO A 281 -0.66 -23.99 23.42
CA PRO A 281 0.43 -24.11 24.40
C PRO A 281 1.83 -24.04 23.76
N ASP A 282 1.94 -24.31 22.46
CA ASP A 282 3.14 -24.16 21.64
C ASP A 282 3.64 -22.71 21.55
N MET A 283 2.75 -21.72 21.76
CA MET A 283 3.12 -20.30 21.79
C MET A 283 3.92 -19.90 23.04
N ASN A 284 3.87 -20.68 24.12
CA ASN A 284 4.45 -20.35 25.44
C ASN A 284 4.09 -18.92 25.92
N LEU A 285 2.85 -18.49 25.68
CA LEU A 285 2.35 -17.16 26.02
C LEU A 285 2.18 -17.01 27.54
N ASP A 286 2.95 -16.09 28.13
CA ASP A 286 2.86 -15.73 29.54
C ASP A 286 1.81 -14.63 29.73
N VAL A 287 0.70 -14.96 30.40
CA VAL A 287 -0.42 -14.01 30.64
C VAL A 287 -0.37 -13.63 32.11
N VAL A 288 0.10 -12.42 32.38
CA VAL A 288 0.40 -11.95 33.73
C VAL A 288 -0.54 -10.82 34.09
N TRP A 289 -1.11 -10.86 35.30
CA TRP A 289 -1.81 -9.70 35.83
C TRP A 289 -0.83 -8.62 36.29
N LEU A 290 -1.11 -7.37 35.94
CA LEU A 290 -0.44 -6.23 36.57
C LEU A 290 -0.68 -6.19 38.10
N ALA A 291 0.26 -5.56 38.81
CA ALA A 291 0.07 -5.17 40.20
C ALA A 291 -1.16 -4.25 40.37
N GLN A 292 -1.66 -4.13 41.60
CA GLN A 292 -2.78 -3.23 41.91
C GLN A 292 -2.40 -1.75 41.76
N HIS A 293 -1.11 -1.43 41.92
CA HIS A 293 -0.49 -0.13 41.68
C HIS A 293 0.64 -0.29 40.65
N PRO A 294 0.31 -0.35 39.34
CA PRO A 294 1.29 -0.62 38.28
C PRO A 294 2.23 0.57 37.99
N ASP A 295 1.95 1.72 38.60
CA ASP A 295 2.69 2.97 38.56
C ASP A 295 3.83 3.05 39.60
N ASN A 296 3.94 2.06 40.50
CA ASN A 296 5.03 1.98 41.47
C ASN A 296 6.39 1.78 40.78
N GLU A 297 7.37 2.65 41.06
CA GLU A 297 8.68 2.65 40.42
C GLU A 297 9.50 1.37 40.66
N GLU A 298 9.42 0.78 41.85
CA GLU A 298 10.10 -0.47 42.18
C GLU A 298 9.51 -1.63 41.37
N TYR A 299 8.17 -1.70 41.29
CA TYR A 299 7.48 -2.68 40.46
C TYR A 299 7.86 -2.55 38.98
N VAL A 300 7.83 -1.33 38.41
CA VAL A 300 8.20 -1.10 37.00
C VAL A 300 9.68 -1.44 36.74
N ARG A 301 10.59 -1.16 37.69
CA ARG A 301 11.99 -1.57 37.61
C ARG A 301 12.12 -3.09 37.59
N ASP A 302 11.39 -3.79 38.44
CA ASP A 302 11.50 -5.25 38.58
C ASP A 302 10.89 -5.99 37.36
N LEU A 303 10.01 -5.34 36.59
CA LEU A 303 9.57 -5.84 35.28
C LEU A 303 10.70 -6.00 34.24
N ASN A 304 11.89 -5.42 34.46
CA ASN A 304 13.05 -5.66 33.58
C ASN A 304 13.53 -7.12 33.59
N GLU A 305 13.25 -7.88 34.66
CA GLU A 305 13.54 -9.33 34.73
C GLU A 305 12.51 -10.18 33.96
N ALA A 306 11.40 -9.57 33.56
CA ALA A 306 10.28 -10.25 32.91
C ALA A 306 9.52 -9.29 31.96
N PRO A 307 10.16 -8.73 30.92
CA PRO A 307 9.52 -7.76 30.02
C PRO A 307 8.31 -8.38 29.29
N GLY A 308 7.40 -7.53 28.83
CA GLY A 308 6.18 -7.95 28.14
C GLY A 308 5.38 -6.78 27.56
N LEU A 309 4.38 -7.11 26.75
CA LEU A 309 3.43 -6.19 26.12
C LEU A 309 2.34 -5.72 27.08
#